data_AF-A0A6P5TX01-F1
#
_entry.id   AF-A0A6P5TX01-F1
#
_cell.length_a   1.000
_cell.length_b   1.000
_cell.length_c   1.000
_cell.angle_alpha   90.00
_cell.angle_beta   90.00
_cell.angle_gamma   90.00
#
_symmetry.space_group_name_H-M   'P 1'
#
loop_
_entity.id
_entity.type
_entity.pdbx_description
1 polymer ?
#
loop_
_entity_poly.entity_id
_entity_poly.type
_entity_poly.pdbx_seq_one_letter_code
_entity_poly.pdbx_strand_id
1 'polypeptide(L)'
;MFRNQYDTDVTTWSPAGRLFQVEYAMEAVKQGSAAIGLRSKTHVVLACVNKANSELSSHQKKIFKVDDHIGVAIAGLTADGRVLSRYMRSECINYNYTYESPLPVGRLVVQLADKAQVCTQRSWKRPYGVGLLVGGLDESGAHLYYNCPSGNYFEYQAFAIGSRSQAAKTYLERRFENFTNSSREDLIKDALIATRETLQGEKLRSSICTIAVVGVEEPFHILDQDTVQKLIDAFEIVGQDEPPAAEPDVATEPGAAAEEGAGAGDGAGDGAGQGAVAEPDVAPMDI
;
A
#
# COMPACT_ATOMS: atom_id res chain seq x y z
N MET A 1 12.13 30.62 -9.82
CA MET A 1 12.00 29.35 -9.06
C MET A 1 11.18 29.68 -7.82
N PHE A 2 9.98 29.12 -7.67
CA PHE A 2 9.16 29.37 -6.48
C PHE A 2 9.76 28.58 -5.31
N ARG A 3 10.46 29.28 -4.41
CA ARG A 3 10.97 28.70 -3.17
C ARG A 3 9.86 28.74 -2.15
N ASN A 4 9.43 27.58 -1.66
CA ASN A 4 8.47 27.49 -0.58
C ASN A 4 9.19 27.87 0.74
N GLN A 5 8.53 28.65 1.60
CA GLN A 5 9.09 29.08 2.90
C GLN A 5 8.79 28.08 4.02
N TYR A 6 7.81 27.19 3.82
CA TYR A 6 7.26 26.32 4.87
C TYR A 6 7.75 24.87 4.76
N ASP A 7 8.71 24.57 3.90
CA ASP A 7 9.11 23.20 3.54
C ASP A 7 10.45 22.74 4.14
N THR A 8 11.08 23.56 4.97
CA THR A 8 12.43 23.31 5.49
C THR A 8 12.46 22.45 6.75
N ASP A 9 11.52 22.65 7.67
CA ASP A 9 11.45 21.96 8.96
C ASP A 9 10.14 21.17 9.07
N VAL A 10 10.17 20.12 9.88
CA VAL A 10 9.03 19.23 10.14
C VAL A 10 8.02 19.87 11.11
N THR A 11 8.43 20.86 11.90
CA THR A 11 7.56 21.56 12.85
C THR A 11 6.81 22.75 12.26
N THR A 12 7.02 23.06 10.97
CA THR A 12 6.45 24.23 10.32
C THR A 12 5.20 23.85 9.52
N TRP A 13 4.05 24.36 9.93
CA TRP A 13 2.80 24.21 9.19
C TRP A 13 2.73 25.21 8.04
N SER A 14 2.26 24.76 6.89
CA SER A 14 1.88 25.65 5.79
C SER A 14 0.55 26.38 6.09
N PRO A 15 0.27 27.52 5.43
CA PRO A 15 -1.01 28.21 5.56
C PRO A 15 -2.24 27.35 5.22
N ALA A 16 -2.04 26.26 4.45
CA ALA A 16 -3.08 25.30 4.09
C ALA A 16 -3.21 24.13 5.09
N GLY A 17 -2.52 24.17 6.24
CA GLY A 17 -2.59 23.10 7.25
C GLY A 17 -1.87 21.81 6.83
N ARG A 18 -0.81 21.91 6.01
CA ARG A 18 -0.02 20.76 5.55
C ARG A 18 1.40 20.79 6.10
N LEU A 19 1.97 19.61 6.34
CA LEU A 19 3.38 19.39 6.73
C LEU A 19 4.17 18.84 5.54
N PHE A 20 4.87 19.73 4.83
CA PHE A 20 5.56 19.36 3.58
C PHE A 20 6.67 18.34 3.77
N GLN A 21 7.43 18.38 4.86
CA GLN A 21 8.48 17.39 5.14
C GLN A 21 7.92 15.95 5.28
N VAL A 22 6.72 15.80 5.83
CA VAL A 22 6.05 14.50 5.93
C VAL A 22 5.57 14.04 4.55
N GLU A 23 4.99 14.94 3.76
CA GLU A 23 4.57 14.64 2.39
C GLU A 23 5.73 14.25 1.49
N TYR A 24 6.87 14.92 1.60
CA TYR A 24 8.09 14.56 0.87
C TYR A 24 8.63 13.20 1.29
N ALA A 25 8.54 12.86 2.58
CA ALA A 25 8.88 11.52 3.05
C ALA A 25 7.93 10.45 2.49
N MET A 26 6.63 10.76 2.33
CA MET A 26 5.69 9.86 1.65
C MET A 26 6.03 9.67 0.16
N GLU A 27 6.49 10.72 -0.53
CA GLU A 27 6.98 10.59 -1.91
C GLU A 27 8.25 9.73 -2.00
N ALA A 28 9.13 9.78 -0.99
CA ALA A 28 10.32 8.91 -0.95
C ALA A 28 9.96 7.42 -0.93
N VAL A 29 8.83 7.04 -0.33
CA VAL A 29 8.32 5.65 -0.35
C VAL A 29 8.02 5.21 -1.78
N LYS A 30 7.40 6.08 -2.59
CA LYS A 30 7.05 5.79 -3.99
C LYS A 30 8.27 5.61 -4.90
N GLN A 31 9.43 6.12 -4.50
CA GLN A 31 10.69 5.93 -5.21
C GLN A 31 11.35 4.56 -4.90
N GLY A 32 10.99 3.93 -3.79
CA GLY A 32 11.42 2.56 -3.50
C GLY A 32 10.81 1.56 -4.46
N SER A 33 11.49 0.46 -4.81
CA SER A 33 10.84 -0.56 -5.66
C SER A 33 9.70 -1.26 -4.93
N ALA A 34 8.74 -1.78 -5.70
CA ALA A 34 7.49 -2.31 -5.19
C ALA A 34 7.65 -3.38 -4.10
N ALA A 35 6.81 -3.29 -3.08
CA ALA A 35 6.58 -4.29 -2.06
C ALA A 35 5.08 -4.52 -1.92
N ILE A 36 4.66 -5.77 -1.87
CA ILE A 36 3.27 -6.22 -1.85
C ILE A 36 3.10 -7.11 -0.63
N GLY A 37 1.96 -6.96 0.03
CA GLY A 37 1.55 -7.79 1.14
C GLY A 37 0.13 -8.26 0.93
N LEU A 38 -0.12 -9.52 1.25
CA LEU A 38 -1.42 -10.19 1.14
C LEU A 38 -1.64 -11.04 2.38
N ARG A 39 -2.87 -11.14 2.85
CA ARG A 39 -3.24 -12.07 3.92
C ARG A 39 -4.51 -12.83 3.61
N SER A 40 -4.51 -14.10 4.00
CA SER A 40 -5.71 -14.91 4.19
C SER A 40 -6.05 -14.95 5.68
N LYS A 41 -6.99 -15.81 6.08
CA LYS A 41 -7.22 -16.10 7.50
C LYS A 41 -6.03 -16.77 8.19
N THR A 42 -5.22 -17.52 7.44
CA THR A 42 -4.22 -18.43 8.01
C THR A 42 -2.79 -18.05 7.68
N HIS A 43 -2.56 -17.32 6.59
CA HIS A 43 -1.21 -16.99 6.11
C HIS A 43 -1.11 -15.53 5.69
N VAL A 44 0.08 -14.97 5.81
CA VAL A 44 0.48 -13.67 5.25
C VAL A 44 1.66 -13.91 4.32
N VAL A 45 1.60 -13.33 3.13
CA VAL A 45 2.69 -13.36 2.15
C VAL A 45 3.14 -11.93 1.88
N LEU A 46 4.46 -11.75 1.91
CA LEU A 46 5.12 -10.52 1.53
C LEU A 46 5.97 -10.80 0.28
N ALA A 47 5.75 -10.03 -0.77
CA ALA A 47 6.53 -10.09 -2.00
C ALA A 47 7.23 -8.75 -2.26
N CYS A 48 8.46 -8.77 -2.75
CA CYS A 48 9.25 -7.57 -3.04
C CYS A 48 9.95 -7.69 -4.38
N VAL A 49 10.00 -6.56 -5.10
CA VAL A 49 10.85 -6.40 -6.28
C VAL A 49 12.23 -5.94 -5.82
N ASN A 50 13.25 -6.74 -6.11
CA ASN A 50 14.65 -6.47 -5.88
C ASN A 50 15.31 -5.97 -7.16
N LYS A 51 15.54 -4.67 -7.25
CA LYS A 51 16.34 -4.10 -8.35
C LYS A 51 17.83 -4.27 -8.05
N ALA A 52 18.55 -4.95 -8.94
CA ALA A 52 20.01 -4.93 -8.93
C ALA A 52 20.52 -3.62 -9.56
N ASN A 53 21.62 -3.08 -9.03
CA ASN A 53 22.24 -1.89 -9.62
C ASN A 53 22.99 -2.21 -10.92
N SER A 54 23.52 -3.44 -11.01
CA SER A 54 24.22 -3.99 -12.15
C SER A 54 24.13 -5.51 -12.11
N GLU A 55 24.44 -6.19 -13.21
CA GLU A 55 24.41 -7.67 -13.31
C GLU A 55 25.34 -8.35 -12.30
N LEU A 56 26.45 -7.69 -11.94
CA LEU A 56 27.43 -8.19 -10.97
C LEU A 56 27.09 -7.80 -9.52
N SER A 57 26.05 -6.98 -9.31
CA SER A 57 25.66 -6.53 -7.98
C SER A 57 24.72 -7.53 -7.31
N SER A 58 24.98 -7.82 -6.03
CA SER A 58 24.01 -8.50 -5.20
C SER A 58 22.74 -7.67 -5.03
N HIS A 59 21.60 -8.34 -4.93
CA HIS A 59 20.32 -7.70 -4.62
C HIS A 59 20.30 -7.17 -3.17
N GLN A 60 19.73 -5.99 -2.99
CA GLN A 60 19.49 -5.46 -1.64
C GLN A 60 18.29 -6.15 -1.01
N LYS A 61 18.50 -6.75 0.17
CA LYS A 61 17.40 -7.34 0.96
C LYS A 61 16.41 -6.28 1.40
N LYS A 62 15.13 -6.50 1.11
CA LYS A 62 14.02 -5.62 1.51
C LYS A 62 13.05 -6.25 2.48
N ILE A 63 13.06 -7.57 2.56
CA ILE A 63 12.29 -8.33 3.52
C ILE A 63 13.21 -8.69 4.68
N PHE A 64 12.76 -8.39 5.90
CA PHE A 64 13.47 -8.67 7.13
C PHE A 64 12.58 -9.48 8.07
N LYS A 65 13.10 -10.60 8.56
CA LYS A 65 12.53 -11.30 9.70
C LYS A 65 12.65 -10.42 10.94
N VAL A 66 11.54 -10.14 11.62
CA VAL A 66 11.53 -9.40 12.89
C VAL A 66 11.52 -10.41 14.04
N ASP A 67 10.61 -11.36 13.99
CA ASP A 67 10.50 -12.48 14.93
C ASP A 67 10.06 -13.74 14.18
N ASP A 68 9.84 -14.86 14.88
CA ASP A 68 9.34 -16.10 14.27
C ASP A 68 7.93 -15.96 13.72
N HIS A 69 7.09 -15.07 14.26
CA HIS A 69 5.72 -14.82 13.82
C HIS A 69 5.53 -13.49 13.07
N ILE A 70 6.60 -12.69 12.88
CA ILE A 70 6.53 -11.35 12.28
C ILE A 70 7.66 -11.13 11.26
N GLY A 71 7.28 -10.62 10.09
CA GLY A 71 8.20 -10.08 9.11
C GLY A 71 7.80 -8.71 8.60
N VAL A 72 8.77 -8.01 8.01
CA VAL A 72 8.55 -6.70 7.41
C VAL A 72 9.15 -6.62 6.01
N ALA A 73 8.39 -6.04 5.09
CA ALA A 73 8.84 -5.62 3.77
C ALA A 73 8.94 -4.09 3.73
N ILE A 74 10.00 -3.55 3.13
CA ILE A 74 10.28 -2.11 3.12
C ILE A 74 10.24 -1.52 1.71
N ALA A 75 9.74 -0.29 1.58
CA ALA A 75 9.90 0.54 0.40
C ALA A 75 10.31 1.98 0.77
N GLY A 76 11.30 2.53 0.06
CA GLY A 76 11.88 3.85 0.34
C GLY A 76 13.34 3.74 0.79
N LEU A 77 13.75 4.56 1.75
CA LEU A 77 15.10 4.60 2.28
C LEU A 77 15.44 3.33 3.09
N THR A 78 16.31 2.49 2.52
CA THR A 78 16.70 1.21 3.15
C THR A 78 17.42 1.38 4.48
N ALA A 79 18.11 2.49 4.68
CA ALA A 79 18.75 2.83 5.96
C ALA A 79 17.72 2.99 7.08
N ASP A 80 16.64 3.74 6.82
CA ASP A 80 15.56 3.94 7.78
C ASP A 80 14.82 2.63 8.05
N GLY A 81 14.57 1.85 6.99
CA GLY A 81 13.98 0.52 7.12
C GLY A 81 14.79 -0.40 8.04
N ARG A 82 16.12 -0.43 7.93
CA ARG A 82 16.98 -1.21 8.84
C ARG A 82 16.90 -0.74 10.29
N VAL A 83 16.84 0.57 10.52
CA VAL A 83 16.71 1.14 11.87
C VAL A 83 15.38 0.71 12.50
N LEU A 84 14.28 0.81 11.75
CA LEU A 84 12.96 0.41 12.22
C LEU A 84 12.86 -1.11 12.40
N SER A 85 13.41 -1.92 11.49
CA SER A 85 13.47 -3.38 11.66
C SER A 85 14.26 -3.79 12.90
N ARG A 86 15.38 -3.11 13.20
CA ARG A 86 16.14 -3.36 14.43
C ARG A 86 15.35 -2.97 15.68
N TYR A 87 14.66 -1.83 15.64
CA TYR A 87 13.78 -1.40 16.72
C TYR A 87 12.69 -2.45 17.00
N MET A 88 11.97 -2.90 15.96
CA MET A 88 10.92 -3.91 16.11
C MET A 88 11.45 -5.23 16.67
N ARG A 89 12.65 -5.66 16.25
CA ARG A 89 13.33 -6.85 16.81
C ARG A 89 13.58 -6.70 18.31
N SER A 90 14.09 -5.54 18.73
CA SER A 90 14.31 -5.25 20.15
C SER A 90 13.00 -5.31 20.94
N GLU A 91 11.93 -4.72 20.43
CA GLU A 91 10.63 -4.74 21.11
C GLU A 91 10.05 -6.16 21.23
N CYS A 92 10.16 -6.98 20.17
CA CYS A 92 9.71 -8.38 20.22
C CYS A 92 10.50 -9.20 21.25
N ILE A 93 11.83 -9.07 21.24
CA ILE A 93 12.70 -9.77 22.21
C ILE A 93 12.40 -9.31 23.64
N ASN A 94 12.24 -8.01 23.88
CA ASN A 94 11.94 -7.46 25.20
C ASN A 94 10.57 -7.95 25.71
N TYR A 95 9.57 -7.98 24.83
CA TYR A 95 8.25 -8.46 25.18
C TYR A 95 8.26 -9.95 25.52
N ASN A 96 8.90 -10.78 24.68
CA ASN A 96 9.04 -12.20 24.94
C ASN A 96 9.84 -12.48 26.23
N TYR A 97 10.90 -11.71 26.50
CA TYR A 97 11.66 -11.83 27.75
C TYR A 97 10.82 -11.47 28.99
N THR A 98 9.94 -10.48 28.88
CA THR A 98 9.16 -9.98 30.03
C THR A 98 7.90 -10.81 30.29
N TYR A 99 7.25 -11.28 29.23
CA TYR A 99 5.93 -11.90 29.29
C TYR A 99 5.92 -13.37 28.84
N GLU A 100 7.06 -13.91 28.42
CA GLU A 100 7.21 -15.30 27.93
C GLU A 100 6.19 -15.64 26.82
N SER A 101 5.86 -14.65 26.00
CA SER A 101 4.80 -14.73 24.99
C SER A 101 5.19 -13.88 23.76
N PRO A 102 4.83 -14.30 22.54
CA PRO A 102 5.05 -13.50 21.34
C PRO A 102 4.28 -12.18 21.38
N LEU A 103 4.92 -11.09 20.91
CA LEU A 103 4.30 -9.75 20.86
C LEU A 103 3.16 -9.71 19.83
N PRO A 104 1.92 -9.35 20.22
CA PRO A 104 0.83 -9.19 19.25
C PRO A 104 1.16 -8.15 18.16
N VAL A 105 0.78 -8.45 16.91
CA VAL A 105 1.22 -7.67 15.74
C VAL A 105 0.69 -6.24 15.81
N GLY A 106 -0.58 -6.08 16.18
CA GLY A 106 -1.21 -4.77 16.34
C GLY A 106 -0.48 -3.89 17.36
N ARG A 107 -0.04 -4.46 18.50
CA ARG A 107 0.69 -3.72 19.53
C ARG A 107 2.06 -3.25 19.04
N LEU A 108 2.79 -4.10 18.32
CA LEU A 108 4.07 -3.73 17.72
C LEU A 108 3.91 -2.57 16.73
N VAL A 109 2.87 -2.59 15.90
CA VAL A 109 2.60 -1.57 14.89
C VAL A 109 2.25 -0.22 15.53
N VAL A 110 1.52 -0.20 16.65
CA VAL A 110 1.27 1.04 17.41
C VAL A 110 2.57 1.61 17.95
N GLN A 111 3.44 0.80 18.57
CA GLN A 111 4.75 1.26 19.05
C GLN A 111 5.64 1.81 17.93
N LEU A 112 5.60 1.15 16.77
CA LEU A 112 6.28 1.62 15.56
C LEU A 112 5.74 2.97 15.07
N ALA A 113 4.42 3.14 15.06
CA ALA A 113 3.75 4.37 14.70
C ALA A 113 4.11 5.53 15.67
N ASP A 114 4.09 5.28 16.97
CA ASP A 114 4.49 6.27 17.99
C ASP A 114 5.95 6.70 17.80
N LYS A 115 6.84 5.74 17.50
CA LYS A 115 8.23 6.03 17.20
C LYS A 115 8.38 6.90 15.96
N ALA A 116 7.62 6.61 14.90
CA ALA A 116 7.63 7.40 13.67
C ALA A 116 7.06 8.81 13.92
N GLN A 117 6.00 8.93 14.71
CA GLN A 117 5.36 10.20 15.03
C GLN A 117 6.25 11.15 15.84
N VAL A 118 7.11 10.63 16.71
CA VAL A 118 8.12 11.48 17.39
C VAL A 118 9.05 12.18 16.39
N CYS A 119 9.31 11.58 15.24
CA CYS A 119 10.15 12.17 14.19
C CYS A 119 9.42 13.19 13.30
N THR A 120 8.10 13.31 13.42
CA THR A 120 7.29 14.32 12.70
C THR A 120 7.08 15.61 13.51
N GLN A 121 7.43 15.61 14.80
CA GLN A 121 7.16 16.73 15.71
C GLN A 121 8.41 17.38 16.32
N ARG A 122 9.60 16.77 16.16
CA ARG A 122 10.86 17.28 16.74
C ARG A 122 11.72 17.89 15.65
N SER A 123 12.05 19.18 15.76
CA SER A 123 12.78 19.95 14.74
C SER A 123 14.16 19.40 14.38
N TRP A 124 14.87 18.77 15.32
CA TRP A 124 16.19 18.17 15.06
C TRP A 124 16.12 16.75 14.46
N LYS A 125 14.91 16.24 14.21
CA LYS A 125 14.69 14.95 13.57
C LYS A 125 14.00 15.17 12.22
N ARG A 126 14.22 14.22 11.31
CA ARG A 126 13.45 14.11 10.07
C ARG A 126 12.50 12.91 10.14
N PRO A 127 11.35 12.95 9.46
CA PRO A 127 10.51 11.77 9.27
C PRO A 127 11.30 10.62 8.64
N TYR A 128 10.87 9.40 8.94
CA TYR A 128 11.44 8.20 8.30
C TYR A 128 10.97 8.15 6.85
N GLY A 129 11.89 8.08 5.89
CA GLY A 129 11.58 8.04 4.46
C GLY A 129 11.28 6.63 3.95
N VAL A 130 10.57 5.82 4.75
CA VAL A 130 10.30 4.42 4.47
C VAL A 130 8.87 4.06 4.81
N GLY A 131 8.20 3.33 3.92
CA GLY A 131 6.94 2.65 4.18
C GLY A 131 7.23 1.20 4.53
N LEU A 132 6.51 0.67 5.52
CA LEU A 132 6.68 -0.69 5.99
C LEU A 132 5.38 -1.46 5.79
N LEU A 133 5.48 -2.65 5.19
CA LEU A 133 4.43 -3.67 5.25
C LEU A 133 4.83 -4.69 6.31
N VAL A 134 4.12 -4.67 7.44
CA VAL A 134 4.34 -5.57 8.56
C VAL A 134 3.33 -6.71 8.45
N GLY A 135 3.83 -7.91 8.16
CA GLY A 135 3.03 -9.13 8.09
C GLY A 135 3.33 -10.01 9.30
N GLY A 136 2.30 -10.51 9.97
CA GLY A 136 2.50 -11.42 11.09
C GLY A 136 1.27 -12.23 11.43
N LEU A 137 1.48 -13.24 12.27
CA LEU A 137 0.43 -14.09 12.81
C LEU A 137 0.41 -13.93 14.34
N ASP A 138 -0.75 -13.63 14.91
CA ASP A 138 -0.95 -13.68 16.35
C ASP A 138 -2.19 -14.53 16.70
N GLU A 139 -2.58 -14.54 17.97
CA GLU A 139 -3.73 -15.31 18.47
C GLU A 139 -5.05 -14.93 17.79
N SER A 140 -5.18 -13.69 17.29
CA SER A 140 -6.37 -13.23 16.58
C SER A 140 -6.35 -13.54 15.08
N GLY A 141 -5.19 -13.95 14.56
CA GLY A 141 -5.03 -14.50 13.22
C GLY A 141 -3.92 -13.84 12.42
N ALA A 142 -4.07 -13.87 11.11
CA ALA A 142 -3.13 -13.27 10.18
C ALA A 142 -3.41 -11.76 10.00
N HIS A 143 -2.37 -10.96 10.17
CA HIS A 143 -2.42 -9.50 10.10
C HIS A 143 -1.44 -8.95 9.07
N LEU A 144 -1.88 -7.91 8.37
CA LEU A 144 -1.06 -7.15 7.45
C LEU A 144 -1.30 -5.66 7.72
N TYR A 145 -0.25 -4.99 8.18
CA TYR A 145 -0.28 -3.56 8.46
C TYR A 145 0.61 -2.79 7.49
N TYR A 146 0.11 -1.65 7.02
CA TYR A 146 0.92 -0.63 6.38
C TYR A 146 1.23 0.47 7.38
N ASN A 147 2.52 0.75 7.59
CA ASN A 147 2.98 1.89 8.37
C ASN A 147 3.60 2.95 7.43
N CYS A 148 3.07 4.17 7.52
CA CYS A 148 3.43 5.32 6.71
C CYS A 148 4.47 6.20 7.44
N PRO A 149 5.38 6.89 6.71
CA PRO A 149 6.24 7.94 7.26
C PRO A 149 5.57 8.98 8.17
N SER A 150 4.26 9.20 7.99
CA SER A 150 3.47 10.15 8.79
C SER A 150 3.15 9.67 10.21
N GLY A 151 3.52 8.43 10.57
CA GLY A 151 3.08 7.80 11.82
C GLY A 151 1.69 7.17 11.74
N ASN A 152 1.00 7.28 10.60
CA ASN A 152 -0.26 6.57 10.42
C ASN A 152 0.00 5.09 10.12
N TYR A 153 -0.86 4.24 10.64
CA TYR A 153 -0.88 2.82 10.34
C TYR A 153 -2.28 2.37 9.96
N PHE A 154 -2.36 1.38 9.09
CA PHE A 154 -3.62 0.85 8.56
C PHE A 154 -3.53 -0.66 8.45
N GLU A 155 -4.57 -1.35 8.88
CA GLU A 155 -4.71 -2.77 8.62
C GLU A 155 -5.33 -3.01 7.24
N TYR A 156 -4.72 -3.88 6.45
CA TYR A 156 -5.18 -4.22 5.11
C TYR A 156 -5.34 -5.73 4.97
N GLN A 157 -6.15 -6.14 4.00
CA GLN A 157 -6.16 -7.53 3.51
C GLN A 157 -5.10 -7.76 2.43
N ALA A 158 -4.94 -6.76 1.57
CA ALA A 158 -3.94 -6.74 0.52
C ALA A 158 -3.52 -5.28 0.33
N PHE A 159 -2.21 -5.03 0.22
CA PHE A 159 -1.70 -3.69 -0.06
C PHE A 159 -0.36 -3.73 -0.78
N ALA A 160 -0.10 -2.70 -1.57
CA ALA A 160 1.16 -2.53 -2.27
C ALA A 160 1.71 -1.12 -2.06
N ILE A 161 3.03 -1.04 -1.86
CA ILE A 161 3.79 0.20 -1.68
C ILE A 161 4.97 0.23 -2.64
N GLY A 162 5.56 1.41 -2.84
CA GLY A 162 6.70 1.59 -3.74
C GLY A 162 6.30 2.00 -5.16
N SER A 163 7.26 1.89 -6.07
CA SER A 163 7.14 2.38 -7.43
C SER A 163 6.17 1.53 -8.22
N ARG A 164 5.26 2.20 -8.92
CA ARG A 164 4.21 1.56 -9.73
C ARG A 164 3.31 0.59 -8.96
N SER A 165 3.21 0.77 -7.63
CA SER A 165 2.32 -0.02 -6.80
C SER A 165 0.84 0.14 -7.16
N GLN A 166 0.46 1.19 -7.90
CA GLN A 166 -0.93 1.40 -8.34
C GLN A 166 -1.43 0.26 -9.23
N ALA A 167 -0.60 -0.26 -10.15
CA ALA A 167 -0.97 -1.39 -11.01
C ALA A 167 -1.23 -2.66 -10.18
N ALA A 168 -0.37 -2.92 -9.19
CA ALA A 168 -0.59 -4.00 -8.22
C ALA A 168 -1.89 -3.79 -7.44
N LYS A 169 -2.17 -2.58 -6.93
CA LYS A 169 -3.42 -2.30 -6.22
C LYS A 169 -4.65 -2.58 -7.07
N THR A 170 -4.67 -2.16 -8.34
CA THR A 170 -5.78 -2.44 -9.25
C THR A 170 -6.01 -3.94 -9.45
N TYR A 171 -4.94 -4.74 -9.55
CA TYR A 171 -5.07 -6.20 -9.58
C TYR A 171 -5.64 -6.76 -8.27
N LEU A 172 -5.12 -6.30 -7.13
CA LEU A 172 -5.52 -6.76 -5.80
C LEU A 172 -6.97 -6.40 -5.47
N GLU A 173 -7.44 -5.22 -5.88
CA GLU A 173 -8.83 -4.78 -5.71
C GLU A 173 -9.81 -5.70 -6.44
N ARG A 174 -9.46 -6.20 -7.64
CA ARG A 174 -10.32 -7.12 -8.41
C ARG A 174 -10.48 -8.50 -7.77
N ARG A 175 -9.51 -8.93 -6.95
CA ARG A 175 -9.50 -10.26 -6.31
C ARG A 175 -9.67 -10.22 -4.79
N PHE A 176 -9.96 -9.04 -4.24
CA PHE A 176 -10.00 -8.77 -2.80
C PHE A 176 -10.85 -9.78 -2.01
N GLU A 177 -12.05 -10.10 -2.51
CA GLU A 177 -13.00 -10.98 -1.84
C GLU A 177 -12.47 -12.42 -1.66
N ASN A 178 -11.61 -12.88 -2.57
CA ASN A 178 -11.12 -14.25 -2.60
C ASN A 178 -10.01 -14.49 -1.55
N PHE A 179 -9.22 -13.47 -1.23
CA PHE A 179 -8.00 -13.64 -0.41
C PHE A 179 -8.28 -14.23 0.97
N THR A 180 -9.45 -13.96 1.56
CA THR A 180 -9.81 -14.41 2.91
C THR A 180 -9.74 -15.94 3.04
N ASN A 181 -10.21 -16.65 2.01
CA ASN A 181 -10.32 -18.11 1.98
C ASN A 181 -9.27 -18.75 1.07
N SER A 182 -8.33 -17.98 0.53
CA SER A 182 -7.27 -18.49 -0.33
C SER A 182 -6.32 -19.40 0.43
N SER A 183 -5.87 -20.47 -0.25
CA SER A 183 -4.80 -21.32 0.23
C SER A 183 -3.47 -20.57 0.24
N ARG A 184 -2.47 -21.12 0.94
CA ARG A 184 -1.09 -20.61 0.94
C ARG A 184 -0.54 -20.45 -0.48
N GLU A 185 -0.72 -21.47 -1.32
CA GLU A 185 -0.17 -21.47 -2.68
C GLU A 185 -0.86 -20.45 -3.58
N ASP A 186 -2.19 -20.34 -3.50
CA ASP A 186 -2.94 -19.38 -4.32
C ASP A 186 -2.63 -17.94 -3.92
N LEU A 187 -2.42 -17.70 -2.62
CA LEU A 187 -2.03 -16.39 -2.12
C LEU A 187 -0.60 -16.01 -2.58
N ILE A 188 0.31 -16.98 -2.67
CA ILE A 188 1.64 -16.76 -3.29
C ILE A 188 1.51 -16.48 -4.80
N LYS A 189 0.62 -17.18 -5.52
CA LYS A 189 0.36 -16.91 -6.94
C LYS A 189 -0.17 -15.50 -7.15
N ASP A 190 -1.16 -15.08 -6.38
CA ASP A 190 -1.70 -13.72 -6.45
C ASP A 190 -0.62 -12.67 -6.11
N ALA A 191 0.29 -12.97 -5.17
CA ALA A 191 1.45 -12.10 -4.87
C ALA A 191 2.40 -11.95 -6.06
N LEU A 192 2.70 -13.07 -6.74
CA LEU A 192 3.55 -13.10 -7.92
C LEU A 192 2.92 -12.32 -9.09
N ILE A 193 1.62 -12.49 -9.33
CA ILE A 193 0.89 -11.76 -10.37
C ILE A 193 0.90 -10.27 -10.07
N ALA A 194 0.51 -9.87 -8.85
CA ALA A 194 0.57 -8.48 -8.43
C ALA A 194 1.98 -7.89 -8.59
N THR A 195 3.02 -8.67 -8.30
CA THR A 195 4.42 -8.25 -8.47
C THR A 195 4.78 -8.07 -9.94
N ARG A 196 4.33 -8.97 -10.82
CA ARG A 196 4.55 -8.89 -12.27
C ARG A 196 3.95 -7.62 -12.86
N GLU A 197 2.75 -7.22 -12.43
CA GLU A 197 2.09 -5.98 -12.89
C GLU A 197 2.90 -4.72 -12.54
N THR A 198 3.81 -4.79 -11.57
CA THR A 198 4.72 -3.68 -11.24
C THR A 198 6.01 -3.65 -12.06
N LEU A 199 6.30 -4.67 -12.89
CA LEU A 199 7.52 -4.75 -13.71
C LEU A 199 7.36 -3.99 -15.04
N GLN A 200 8.48 -3.51 -15.61
CA GLN A 200 8.49 -2.60 -16.78
C GLN A 200 8.80 -3.35 -18.07
N GLY A 201 8.01 -4.39 -18.38
CA GLY A 201 8.30 -5.31 -19.49
C GLY A 201 9.44 -6.30 -19.20
N GLU A 202 9.98 -6.30 -17.98
CA GLU A 202 10.90 -7.33 -17.50
C GLU A 202 10.11 -8.58 -17.11
N LYS A 203 10.63 -9.76 -17.49
CA LYS A 203 10.07 -11.03 -17.03
C LYS A 203 10.36 -11.24 -15.56
N LEU A 204 9.36 -11.74 -14.82
CA LEU A 204 9.52 -12.11 -13.43
C LEU A 204 10.50 -13.28 -13.33
N ARG A 205 11.56 -13.11 -12.55
CA ARG A 205 12.56 -14.15 -12.27
C ARG A 205 12.79 -14.24 -10.77
N SER A 206 13.25 -15.40 -10.30
CA SER A 206 13.65 -15.62 -8.90
C SER A 206 14.74 -14.67 -8.38
N SER A 207 15.57 -14.10 -9.27
CA SER A 207 16.57 -13.09 -8.90
C SER A 207 15.94 -11.73 -8.57
N ILE A 208 14.86 -11.37 -9.27
CA ILE A 208 14.20 -10.06 -9.17
C ILE A 208 13.12 -10.08 -8.07
N CYS A 209 12.57 -11.23 -7.73
CA CYS A 209 11.50 -11.35 -6.73
C CYS A 209 12.03 -11.99 -5.43
N THR A 210 11.59 -11.47 -4.29
CA THR A 210 11.71 -12.20 -3.02
C THR A 210 10.34 -12.32 -2.39
N ILE A 211 10.04 -13.53 -1.92
CA ILE A 211 8.78 -13.86 -1.25
C ILE A 211 9.10 -14.36 0.14
N ALA A 212 8.31 -13.93 1.11
CA ALA A 212 8.31 -14.47 2.45
C ALA A 212 6.90 -14.84 2.86
N VAL A 213 6.81 -15.89 3.69
CA VAL A 213 5.54 -16.45 4.15
C VAL A 213 5.60 -16.59 5.66
N VAL A 214 4.48 -16.32 6.31
CA VAL A 214 4.20 -16.67 7.69
C VAL A 214 2.77 -17.19 7.77
N GLY A 215 2.52 -18.22 8.57
CA GLY A 215 1.18 -18.76 8.71
C GLY A 215 1.06 -19.70 9.89
N VAL A 216 -0.14 -20.28 10.04
CA VAL A 216 -0.44 -21.26 11.08
C VAL A 216 0.51 -22.44 10.92
N GLU A 217 1.27 -22.76 11.98
CA GLU A 217 2.32 -23.80 12.00
C GLU A 217 3.52 -23.54 11.06
N GLU A 218 3.61 -22.36 10.46
CA GLU A 218 4.70 -21.97 9.55
C GLU A 218 5.37 -20.68 10.03
N PRO A 219 6.55 -20.74 10.69
CA PRO A 219 7.24 -19.54 11.13
C PRO A 219 7.68 -18.71 9.93
N PHE A 220 7.85 -17.41 10.16
CA PHE A 220 8.31 -16.46 9.15
C PHE A 220 9.65 -16.91 8.56
N HIS A 221 9.63 -17.19 7.26
CA HIS A 221 10.80 -17.55 6.48
C HIS A 221 10.70 -16.95 5.07
N ILE A 222 11.86 -16.75 4.47
CA ILE A 222 12.00 -16.26 3.10
C ILE A 222 12.15 -17.49 2.21
N LEU A 223 11.38 -17.57 1.13
CA LEU A 223 11.45 -18.68 0.19
C LEU A 223 12.77 -18.66 -0.58
N ASP A 224 13.34 -19.85 -0.80
CA ASP A 224 14.54 -20.03 -1.60
C ASP A 224 14.29 -19.68 -3.07
N GLN A 225 15.33 -19.19 -3.75
CA GLN A 225 15.25 -18.77 -5.15
C GLN A 225 14.77 -19.90 -6.07
N ASP A 226 15.21 -21.14 -5.82
CA ASP A 226 14.81 -22.30 -6.61
C ASP A 226 13.30 -22.60 -6.46
N THR A 227 12.77 -22.45 -5.25
CA THR A 227 11.34 -22.65 -4.96
C THR A 227 10.52 -21.54 -5.63
N VAL A 228 10.98 -20.29 -5.55
CA VAL A 228 10.35 -19.17 -6.24
C VAL A 228 10.37 -19.37 -7.75
N GLN A 229 11.47 -19.87 -8.33
CA GLN A 229 11.56 -20.13 -9.77
C GLN A 229 10.58 -21.21 -10.21
N LYS A 230 10.48 -22.32 -9.47
CA LYS A 230 9.50 -23.38 -9.75
C LYS A 230 8.06 -22.87 -9.73
N LEU A 231 7.73 -21.98 -8.78
CA LEU A 231 6.41 -21.37 -8.70
C LEU A 231 6.14 -20.42 -9.87
N ILE A 232 7.14 -19.67 -10.31
CA ILE A 232 7.04 -18.83 -11.51
C ILE A 232 6.86 -19.69 -12.76
N ASP A 233 7.64 -20.76 -12.93
CA ASP A 233 7.58 -21.63 -14.11
C ASP A 233 6.23 -22.37 -14.17
N ALA A 234 5.74 -22.89 -13.04
CA ALA A 234 4.41 -23.47 -12.94
C ALA A 234 3.30 -22.48 -13.31
N PHE A 235 3.50 -21.19 -13.02
CA PHE A 235 2.58 -20.12 -13.38
C PHE A 235 2.66 -19.74 -14.86
N GLU A 236 3.85 -19.64 -15.46
CA GLU A 236 4.01 -19.31 -16.89
C GLU A 236 3.35 -20.37 -17.80
N ILE A 237 3.27 -21.61 -17.35
CA ILE A 237 2.55 -22.69 -18.05
C ILE A 237 1.04 -22.44 -18.02
N VAL A 238 0.47 -22.01 -16.89
CA VAL A 238 -0.98 -21.73 -16.75
C VAL A 238 -1.40 -20.44 -17.47
N GLY A 239 -0.52 -19.44 -17.51
CA GLY A 239 -0.79 -18.17 -18.21
C GLY A 239 -0.86 -18.26 -19.74
N GLN A 240 -0.48 -19.39 -20.35
CA GLN A 240 -0.70 -19.66 -21.78
C GLN A 240 -2.10 -20.21 -22.08
N ASP A 241 -2.80 -20.73 -21.07
CA ASP A 241 -4.13 -21.34 -21.20
C ASP A 241 -5.29 -20.38 -20.83
N GLU A 242 -4.98 -19.21 -20.27
CA GLU A 242 -5.98 -18.19 -19.94
C GLU A 242 -6.16 -17.22 -21.13
N PRO A 243 -7.34 -17.22 -21.82
CA PRO A 243 -7.56 -16.30 -22.92
C PRO A 243 -7.47 -14.86 -22.40
N PRO A 244 -6.86 -13.94 -23.17
CA PRO A 244 -6.73 -12.55 -22.74
C PRO A 244 -8.12 -12.00 -22.42
N ALA A 245 -8.25 -11.42 -21.22
CA ALA A 245 -9.47 -10.77 -20.79
C ALA A 245 -9.90 -9.76 -21.86
N ALA A 246 -11.08 -9.99 -22.45
CA ALA A 246 -11.66 -9.13 -23.45
C ALA A 246 -11.67 -7.69 -22.91
N GLU A 247 -11.05 -6.78 -23.65
CA GLU A 247 -11.18 -5.35 -23.40
C GLU A 247 -12.67 -4.99 -23.44
N PRO A 248 -13.18 -4.14 -22.52
CA PRO A 248 -14.55 -3.68 -22.62
C PRO A 248 -14.69 -2.85 -23.92
N ASP A 249 -15.51 -3.35 -24.84
CA ASP A 249 -15.92 -2.64 -26.04
C ASP A 249 -16.34 -1.22 -25.68
N VAL A 250 -15.57 -0.26 -26.18
CA VAL A 250 -15.97 1.15 -26.19
C VAL A 250 -17.14 1.24 -27.17
N ALA A 251 -18.35 1.19 -26.62
CA ALA A 251 -19.58 1.48 -27.36
C ALA A 251 -19.43 2.86 -27.99
N THR A 252 -19.20 2.86 -29.29
CA THR A 252 -19.14 4.08 -30.10
C THR A 252 -20.59 4.55 -30.26
N GLU A 253 -20.95 5.65 -29.62
CA GLU A 253 -22.25 6.28 -29.83
C GLU A 253 -22.39 6.67 -31.32
N PRO A 254 -23.49 6.29 -32.01
CA PRO A 254 -23.71 6.76 -33.37
C PRO A 254 -24.11 8.22 -33.36
N GLY A 255 -23.33 9.05 -34.06
CA GLY A 255 -23.64 10.45 -34.31
C GLY A 255 -25.01 10.61 -34.98
N ALA A 256 -25.89 11.36 -34.33
CA ALA A 256 -27.14 11.83 -34.91
C ALA A 256 -26.83 12.95 -35.92
N ALA A 257 -27.04 12.65 -37.19
CA ALA A 257 -27.02 13.60 -38.29
C ALA A 257 -28.19 14.58 -38.19
N ALA A 258 -27.92 15.81 -38.61
CA ALA A 258 -28.84 16.92 -38.71
C ALA A 258 -29.99 16.67 -39.71
N GLU A 259 -31.19 17.10 -39.35
CA GLU A 259 -32.22 17.53 -40.29
C GLU A 259 -32.80 18.88 -39.85
N GLU A 260 -32.81 19.82 -40.79
CA GLU A 260 -33.46 21.13 -40.72
C GLU A 260 -34.98 21.02 -40.79
N GLY A 261 -35.70 21.93 -40.11
CA GLY A 261 -37.15 22.03 -40.25
C GLY A 261 -37.83 23.12 -39.42
N ALA A 262 -37.63 24.38 -39.82
CA ALA A 262 -38.56 25.53 -39.79
C ALA A 262 -39.55 25.77 -38.61
N GLY A 263 -39.52 27.01 -38.08
CA GLY A 263 -40.74 27.83 -38.03
C GLY A 263 -41.17 28.48 -36.70
N ALA A 264 -40.70 29.72 -36.49
CA ALA A 264 -41.42 30.92 -36.03
C ALA A 264 -42.09 30.99 -34.62
N GLY A 265 -41.83 32.11 -33.92
CA GLY A 265 -42.79 32.69 -32.96
C GLY A 265 -42.18 33.53 -31.83
N ASP A 266 -42.12 34.85 -32.03
CA ASP A 266 -41.73 35.90 -31.08
C ASP A 266 -42.47 35.90 -29.73
N GLY A 267 -41.85 36.51 -28.70
CA GLY A 267 -42.58 37.00 -27.52
C GLY A 267 -41.71 37.47 -26.35
N ALA A 268 -41.24 38.71 -26.41
CA ALA A 268 -40.69 39.44 -25.27
C ALA A 268 -41.77 39.74 -24.21
N GLY A 269 -41.38 39.80 -22.93
CA GLY A 269 -42.27 40.24 -21.84
C GLY A 269 -41.60 40.31 -20.47
N ASP A 270 -41.06 41.49 -20.17
CA ASP A 270 -40.71 42.00 -18.83
C ASP A 270 -41.91 41.95 -17.86
N GLY A 271 -41.68 41.81 -16.55
CA GLY A 271 -42.74 42.02 -15.56
C GLY A 271 -42.44 41.59 -14.13
N ALA A 272 -41.95 42.55 -13.33
CA ALA A 272 -41.85 42.48 -11.88
C ALA A 272 -43.21 42.22 -11.18
N GLY A 273 -43.19 41.54 -10.03
CA GLY A 273 -44.35 41.40 -9.16
C GLY A 273 -44.03 40.80 -7.80
N GLN A 274 -44.08 41.65 -6.77
CA GLN A 274 -43.89 41.38 -5.34
C GLN A 274 -44.91 40.39 -4.77
N GLY A 275 -44.53 39.67 -3.70
CA GLY A 275 -45.46 38.92 -2.86
C GLY A 275 -44.77 38.16 -1.73
N ALA A 276 -44.37 38.86 -0.67
CA ALA A 276 -43.92 38.28 0.58
C ALA A 276 -45.09 37.76 1.42
N VAL A 277 -45.03 36.53 1.95
CA VAL A 277 -45.69 36.15 3.23
C VAL A 277 -44.96 34.99 3.93
N ALA A 278 -44.36 35.34 5.07
CA ALA A 278 -44.17 34.63 6.35
C ALA A 278 -43.69 33.16 6.43
N GLU A 279 -42.49 33.00 7.00
CA GLU A 279 -42.10 31.86 7.83
C GLU A 279 -42.73 31.95 9.23
N PRO A 280 -42.95 30.81 9.91
CA PRO A 280 -42.83 30.73 11.34
C PRO A 280 -41.59 29.91 11.77
N ASP A 281 -40.77 30.61 12.51
CA ASP A 281 -39.64 30.24 13.35
C ASP A 281 -39.87 28.97 14.20
N VAL A 282 -38.98 27.97 14.13
CA VAL A 282 -38.76 26.98 15.20
C VAL A 282 -37.26 26.70 15.34
N ALA A 283 -36.76 26.99 16.54
CA ALA A 283 -35.37 27.12 16.95
C ALA A 283 -34.49 25.85 16.83
N PRO A 284 -33.15 26.02 16.71
CA PRO A 284 -32.15 24.96 16.82
C PRO A 284 -31.93 24.53 18.28
N MET A 285 -31.75 23.24 18.55
CA MET A 285 -31.25 22.76 19.84
C MET A 285 -29.73 22.96 19.93
N ASP A 286 -29.32 23.66 21.00
CA ASP A 286 -27.96 23.79 21.54
C ASP A 286 -27.30 22.40 21.77
N ILE A 287 -25.97 22.18 21.77
CA ILE A 287 -24.77 22.99 22.09
C ILE A 287 -23.63 22.54 21.15
#